data_AF-A0A182FUW1-F1
#
_entry.id   AF-A0A182FUW1-F1
#
_cell.length_a   1.000
_cell.length_b   1.000
_cell.length_c   1.000
_cell.angle_alpha   90.00
_cell.angle_beta   90.00
_cell.angle_gamma   90.00
#
_symmetry.space_group_name_H-M   'P 1'
#
loop_
_entity.id
_entity.type
_entity.pdbx_description
1 polymer ?
#
loop_
_entity_poly.entity_id
_entity_poly.type
_entity_poly.pdbx_seq_one_letter_code
_entity_poly.pdbx_strand_id
1 'polypeptide(L)'
;MKLNVLLAVLVVAGASVAQGFKLCNQKAPGTFVRDPLHCDEFFMCRDGRPVRFSCPGGMNYDASTNTCGYGVFCDNTDQSWQLDENDLMTQYVPIETSPPLLDAVSGVCLGARLGSIRPDTKGCEAFYQCAGAGAIRFECPAGTAFDSNRLYCEVTDIASCSYAPPPQQQQQQPQHPSNLLHVLCFGKQIGLKYPHPMNCSQYVQCDGRNKAILFNCPRGTAFDRVRKVCGFSSSVSC
;
A
#
# COMPACT_ATOMS: atom_id res chain seq x y z
N MET A 1 -57.69 -26.93 57.94
CA MET A 1 -57.62 -26.50 56.52
C MET A 1 -57.71 -24.98 56.46
N LYS A 2 -56.97 -24.37 55.52
CA LYS A 2 -56.81 -22.92 55.21
C LYS A 2 -55.67 -22.27 56.02
N LEU A 3 -54.40 -22.45 55.63
CA LEU A 3 -53.64 -21.96 54.46
C LEU A 3 -53.21 -20.49 54.63
N ASN A 4 -51.90 -20.32 54.79
CA ASN A 4 -51.17 -19.13 55.19
C ASN A 4 -51.18 -18.02 54.12
N VAL A 5 -51.17 -16.78 54.61
CA VAL A 5 -50.78 -15.57 53.91
C VAL A 5 -49.27 -15.54 53.76
N LEU A 6 -48.75 -15.34 52.54
CA LEU A 6 -47.42 -14.79 52.29
C LEU A 6 -47.42 -14.08 50.94
N LEU A 7 -47.46 -12.74 51.01
CA LEU A 7 -47.02 -11.85 49.95
C LEU A 7 -45.51 -12.08 49.73
N ALA A 8 -45.09 -12.33 48.49
CA ALA A 8 -43.69 -12.16 48.11
C ALA A 8 -43.64 -11.52 46.72
N VAL A 9 -43.05 -10.32 46.71
CA VAL A 9 -42.94 -9.38 45.61
C VAL A 9 -42.09 -9.94 44.48
N LEU A 10 -42.58 -9.72 43.25
CA LEU A 10 -41.89 -9.99 41.99
C LEU A 10 -40.56 -9.22 41.94
N VAL A 11 -39.44 -9.93 42.00
CA VAL A 11 -38.16 -9.41 41.48
C VAL A 11 -38.00 -10.00 40.09
N VAL A 12 -38.56 -9.31 39.09
CA VAL A 12 -38.12 -9.51 37.72
C VAL A 12 -36.72 -8.90 37.68
N ALA A 13 -35.70 -9.75 37.82
CA ALA A 13 -34.33 -9.35 37.56
C ALA A 13 -34.26 -9.01 36.07
N GLY A 14 -34.50 -7.73 35.75
CA GLY A 14 -34.19 -7.16 34.47
C GLY A 14 -32.70 -7.31 34.26
N ALA A 15 -32.30 -8.35 33.52
CA ALA A 15 -31.01 -8.38 32.88
C ALA A 15 -31.04 -7.29 31.81
N SER A 16 -30.73 -6.06 32.20
CA SER A 16 -30.24 -5.06 31.26
C SER A 16 -28.87 -5.54 30.80
N VAL A 17 -28.89 -6.49 29.85
CA VAL A 17 -27.74 -6.66 28.98
C VAL A 17 -27.67 -5.31 28.26
N ALA A 18 -26.72 -4.47 28.68
CA ALA A 18 -26.31 -3.30 27.92
C ALA A 18 -25.82 -3.86 26.56
N GLN A 19 -26.75 -4.01 25.63
CA GLN A 19 -26.51 -4.43 24.25
C GLN A 19 -26.01 -3.23 23.49
N GLY A 20 -24.92 -2.68 23.96
CA GLY A 20 -24.22 -1.78 23.11
C GLY A 20 -23.30 -2.59 22.17
N PHE A 21 -23.06 -2.03 20.99
CA PHE A 21 -22.34 -2.62 19.90
C PHE A 21 -20.88 -2.99 20.22
N LYS A 22 -20.56 -4.22 19.85
CA LYS A 22 -19.30 -4.92 20.09
C LYS A 22 -18.61 -5.14 18.73
N LEU A 23 -18.19 -4.05 18.08
CA LEU A 23 -17.78 -4.00 16.66
C LEU A 23 -16.77 -5.09 16.26
N CYS A 24 -15.77 -5.30 17.10
CA CYS A 24 -14.72 -6.29 16.90
C CYS A 24 -14.89 -7.55 17.75
N ASN A 25 -15.95 -7.67 18.55
CA ASN A 25 -16.11 -8.86 19.37
C ASN A 25 -16.57 -10.01 18.51
N GLN A 26 -16.07 -11.20 18.85
CA GLN A 26 -16.29 -12.42 18.07
C GLN A 26 -15.78 -12.33 16.62
N LYS A 27 -15.07 -11.26 16.25
CA LYS A 27 -14.35 -11.16 14.97
C LYS A 27 -12.94 -11.70 15.16
N ALA A 28 -12.45 -12.42 14.16
CA ALA A 28 -11.08 -12.90 14.16
C ALA A 28 -10.11 -11.70 14.08
N PRO A 29 -8.93 -11.78 14.71
CA PRO A 29 -7.87 -10.79 14.51
C PRO A 29 -7.56 -10.59 13.02
N GLY A 30 -7.29 -9.35 12.61
CA GLY A 30 -7.07 -8.98 11.22
C GLY A 30 -8.35 -8.80 10.38
N THR A 31 -9.54 -9.04 10.95
CA THR A 31 -10.79 -8.74 10.24
C THR A 31 -10.92 -7.23 10.05
N PHE A 32 -11.14 -6.80 8.81
CA PHE A 32 -11.48 -5.42 8.51
C PHE A 32 -12.97 -5.16 8.57
N VAL A 33 -13.38 -4.03 9.12
CA VAL A 33 -14.78 -3.60 9.26
C VAL A 33 -14.87 -2.12 8.92
N ARG A 34 -15.87 -1.72 8.13
CA ARG A 34 -16.11 -0.29 7.84
C ARG A 34 -16.45 0.48 9.12
N ASP A 35 -16.03 1.73 9.21
CA ASP A 35 -16.60 2.62 10.23
C ASP A 35 -18.06 2.95 9.84
N PRO A 36 -19.02 2.81 10.77
CA PRO A 36 -20.43 3.09 10.51
C PRO A 36 -20.75 4.58 10.37
N LEU A 37 -19.91 5.47 10.89
CA LEU A 37 -20.10 6.92 10.91
C LEU A 37 -19.25 7.62 9.86
N HIS A 38 -18.04 7.10 9.60
CA HIS A 38 -17.08 7.70 8.67
C HIS A 38 -16.76 6.74 7.53
N CYS A 39 -17.19 7.09 6.33
CA CYS A 39 -17.06 6.23 5.15
C CYS A 39 -15.63 6.08 4.63
N ASP A 40 -14.79 7.06 4.93
CA ASP A 40 -13.35 7.05 4.68
C ASP A 40 -12.57 6.36 5.79
N GLU A 41 -13.22 5.86 6.85
CA GLU A 41 -12.56 5.13 7.92
C GLU A 41 -12.98 3.65 7.98
N PHE A 42 -12.08 2.87 8.55
CA PHE A 42 -12.29 1.45 8.79
C PHE A 42 -11.45 0.99 9.97
N PHE A 43 -11.78 -0.21 10.45
CA PHE A 43 -11.12 -0.81 11.59
C PHE A 43 -10.49 -2.15 11.22
N MET A 44 -9.30 -2.42 11.75
CA MET A 44 -8.73 -3.77 11.84
C MET A 44 -8.95 -4.28 13.26
N CYS A 45 -9.63 -5.42 13.41
CA CYS A 45 -9.89 -5.99 14.73
C CYS A 45 -8.65 -6.70 15.30
N ARG A 46 -8.33 -6.44 16.57
CA ARG A 46 -7.28 -7.15 17.33
C ARG A 46 -7.75 -7.35 18.78
N ASP A 47 -7.82 -8.59 19.23
CA ASP A 47 -8.26 -8.95 20.59
C ASP A 47 -9.57 -8.29 21.02
N GLY A 48 -10.53 -8.22 20.09
CA GLY A 48 -11.82 -7.56 20.31
C GLY A 48 -11.78 -6.03 20.35
N ARG A 49 -10.60 -5.40 20.15
CA ARG A 49 -10.43 -3.95 20.04
C ARG A 49 -10.32 -3.52 18.56
N PRO A 50 -11.01 -2.44 18.17
CA PRO A 50 -10.84 -1.87 16.84
C PRO A 50 -9.57 -1.00 16.77
N VAL A 51 -8.73 -1.24 15.77
CA VAL A 51 -7.65 -0.33 15.36
C VAL A 51 -8.14 0.50 14.19
N ARG A 52 -8.23 1.82 14.35
CA ARG A 52 -8.77 2.73 13.33
C ARG A 52 -7.71 3.04 12.28
N PHE A 53 -8.14 3.03 11.02
CA PHE A 53 -7.40 3.49 9.86
C PHE A 53 -8.32 4.36 9.00
N SER A 54 -7.72 5.28 8.25
CA SER A 54 -8.44 6.15 7.30
C SER A 54 -7.95 5.90 5.89
N CYS A 55 -8.79 6.15 4.90
CA CYS A 55 -8.45 6.07 3.49
C CYS A 55 -7.81 7.39 3.01
N PRO A 56 -6.74 7.35 2.20
CA PRO A 56 -6.09 8.58 1.75
C PRO A 56 -6.92 9.31 0.69
N GLY A 57 -6.79 10.63 0.65
CA GLY A 57 -7.11 11.44 -0.53
C GLY A 57 -8.58 11.40 -0.96
N GLY A 58 -9.52 11.37 -0.01
CA GLY A 58 -10.97 11.40 -0.28
C GLY A 58 -11.52 10.09 -0.86
N MET A 59 -10.79 8.99 -0.74
CA MET A 59 -11.29 7.65 -1.04
C MET A 59 -12.17 7.15 0.10
N ASN A 60 -13.10 6.26 -0.20
CA ASN A 60 -13.90 5.57 0.80
C ASN A 60 -13.49 4.10 0.92
N TYR A 61 -13.76 3.50 2.08
CA TYR A 61 -13.48 2.09 2.33
C TYR A 61 -14.55 1.19 1.75
N ASP A 62 -14.15 0.24 0.90
CA ASP A 62 -15.01 -0.79 0.34
C ASP A 62 -14.83 -2.11 1.10
N ALA A 63 -15.83 -2.46 1.90
CA ALA A 63 -15.84 -3.71 2.66
C ALA A 63 -15.94 -4.97 1.77
N SER A 64 -16.40 -4.85 0.52
CA SER A 64 -16.50 -6.00 -0.39
C SER A 64 -15.13 -6.40 -0.96
N THR A 65 -14.26 -5.41 -1.20
CA THR A 65 -12.90 -5.61 -1.69
C THR A 65 -11.84 -5.46 -0.61
N ASN A 66 -12.23 -5.10 0.61
CA ASN A 66 -11.35 -4.77 1.74
C ASN A 66 -10.23 -3.79 1.36
N THR A 67 -10.58 -2.71 0.66
CA THR A 67 -9.60 -1.67 0.26
C THR A 67 -10.25 -0.32 0.05
N CYS A 68 -9.44 0.73 -0.03
CA CYS A 68 -9.91 2.08 -0.33
C CYS A 68 -10.08 2.30 -1.84
N GLY A 69 -11.08 3.09 -2.24
CA GLY A 69 -11.27 3.47 -3.63
C GLY A 69 -12.16 4.69 -3.85
N TYR A 70 -12.02 5.33 -5.01
CA TYR A 70 -12.83 6.49 -5.41
C TYR A 70 -14.24 6.12 -5.91
N GLY A 71 -14.42 4.91 -6.44
CA GLY A 71 -15.70 4.44 -6.99
C GLY A 71 -16.64 3.79 -5.97
N VAL A 72 -16.32 3.94 -4.68
CA VAL A 72 -17.04 3.27 -3.60
C VAL A 72 -18.21 4.15 -3.19
N PHE A 73 -19.43 3.67 -3.47
CA PHE A 73 -20.64 4.39 -3.12
C PHE A 73 -20.88 4.29 -1.62
N CYS A 74 -20.88 5.45 -0.98
CA CYS A 74 -21.11 5.58 0.45
C CYS A 74 -22.54 5.99 0.68
N ASP A 75 -23.41 4.97 0.74
CA ASP A 75 -24.76 5.17 1.20
C ASP A 75 -24.79 5.05 2.72
N ASN A 76 -25.02 6.19 3.38
CA ASN A 76 -25.28 6.22 4.82
C ASN A 76 -26.70 5.74 5.15
N THR A 77 -27.53 5.43 4.15
CA THR A 77 -28.94 5.05 4.36
C THR A 77 -29.19 3.57 4.60
N ASP A 78 -28.18 2.70 4.50
CA ASP A 78 -28.33 1.25 4.80
C ASP A 78 -28.26 0.94 6.32
N GLN A 79 -28.32 1.97 7.16
CA GLN A 79 -28.40 1.81 8.60
C GLN A 79 -29.86 1.77 9.06
N SER A 80 -30.46 0.58 9.05
CA SER A 80 -31.46 0.25 10.08
C SER A 80 -30.79 -0.03 11.44
N TRP A 81 -29.61 0.53 11.68
CA TRP A 81 -29.03 0.57 13.00
C TRP A 81 -29.65 1.76 13.71
N GLN A 82 -30.62 1.50 14.59
CA GLN A 82 -31.13 2.48 15.55
C GLN A 82 -30.04 2.79 16.59
N LEU A 83 -28.90 3.32 16.14
CA LEU A 83 -27.77 3.65 16.99
C LEU A 83 -28.00 5.03 17.55
N ASP A 84 -28.09 5.12 18.87
CA ASP A 84 -27.90 6.36 19.58
C ASP A 84 -26.41 6.74 19.44
N GLU A 85 -26.11 7.89 18.83
CA GLU A 85 -24.74 8.39 18.66
C GLU A 85 -23.97 8.47 20.00
N ASN A 86 -24.67 8.64 21.13
CA ASN A 86 -24.03 8.61 22.44
C ASN A 86 -23.62 7.19 22.88
N ASP A 87 -24.33 6.14 22.48
CA ASP A 87 -24.07 4.77 22.96
C ASP A 87 -22.89 4.13 22.20
N LEU A 88 -22.68 4.49 20.93
CA LEU A 88 -21.52 4.09 20.14
C LEU A 88 -20.21 4.64 20.70
N MET A 89 -20.19 5.95 21.00
CA MET A 89 -18.98 6.65 21.43
C MET A 89 -18.53 6.25 22.85
N THR A 90 -19.46 5.79 23.68
CA THR A 90 -19.16 5.31 25.04
C THR A 90 -18.62 3.87 25.05
N GLN A 91 -18.69 3.15 23.92
CA GLN A 91 -18.52 1.70 23.93
C GLN A 91 -17.39 1.12 23.09
N TYR A 92 -16.96 1.80 22.03
CA TYR A 92 -15.72 1.42 21.35
C TYR A 92 -14.79 2.63 21.25
N VAL A 93 -13.72 2.60 22.07
CA VAL A 93 -12.59 3.53 21.94
C VAL A 93 -11.56 2.86 21.03
N PRO A 94 -11.42 3.30 19.78
CA PRO A 94 -10.47 2.69 18.87
C PRO A 94 -9.03 3.05 19.23
N ILE A 95 -8.12 2.22 18.76
CA ILE A 95 -6.68 2.53 18.77
C ILE A 95 -6.40 3.35 17.53
N GLU A 96 -6.01 4.61 17.73
CA GLU A 96 -5.70 5.55 16.66
C GLU A 96 -4.36 5.21 15.97
N THR A 97 -4.27 5.49 14.67
CA THR A 97 -3.06 5.28 13.87
C THR A 97 -2.66 6.54 13.12
N SER A 98 -1.41 6.56 12.64
CA SER A 98 -0.93 7.62 11.75
C SER A 98 -1.72 7.66 10.44
N PRO A 99 -1.85 8.83 9.79
CA PRO A 99 -2.44 8.93 8.46
C PRO A 99 -1.76 7.99 7.44
N PRO A 100 -2.53 7.38 6.53
CA PRO A 100 -1.98 6.51 5.49
C PRO A 100 -1.16 7.28 4.46
N LEU A 101 -0.31 6.57 3.73
CA LEU A 101 0.40 7.10 2.55
C LEU A 101 0.00 6.33 1.29
N LEU A 102 -0.51 7.05 0.28
CA LEU A 102 -0.68 6.48 -1.05
C LEU A 102 0.66 6.49 -1.80
N ASP A 103 1.20 5.30 -2.06
CA ASP A 103 2.44 5.08 -2.80
C ASP A 103 2.11 4.49 -4.18
N ALA A 104 1.53 5.35 -5.05
CA ALA A 104 1.03 4.94 -6.36
C ALA A 104 2.13 4.45 -7.33
N VAL A 105 3.39 4.77 -7.06
CA VAL A 105 4.54 4.36 -7.88
C VAL A 105 5.17 3.05 -7.40
N SER A 106 4.83 2.57 -6.20
CA SER A 106 5.39 1.34 -5.66
C SER A 106 4.87 0.11 -6.39
N GLY A 107 5.81 -0.73 -6.82
CA GLY A 107 5.53 -2.01 -7.45
C GLY A 107 5.09 -3.12 -6.47
N VAL A 108 4.97 -2.84 -5.17
CA VAL A 108 4.66 -3.85 -4.14
C VAL A 108 3.32 -4.58 -4.39
N CYS A 109 2.39 -3.92 -5.08
CA CYS A 109 1.08 -4.45 -5.42
C CYS A 109 0.98 -5.04 -6.84
N LEU A 110 2.10 -5.16 -7.58
CA LEU A 110 2.08 -5.74 -8.92
C LEU A 110 1.59 -7.19 -8.88
N GLY A 111 0.55 -7.49 -9.68
CA GLY A 111 -0.08 -8.80 -9.76
C GLY A 111 -0.91 -9.21 -8.54
N ALA A 112 -1.08 -8.32 -7.55
CA ALA A 112 -1.93 -8.57 -6.40
C ALA A 112 -3.41 -8.29 -6.72
N ARG A 113 -4.33 -8.97 -6.04
CA ARG A 113 -5.76 -8.65 -6.09
C ARG A 113 -6.05 -7.42 -5.23
N LEU A 114 -7.14 -6.70 -5.52
CA LEU A 114 -7.63 -5.65 -4.64
C LEU A 114 -7.85 -6.20 -3.22
N GLY A 115 -7.48 -5.40 -2.21
CA GLY A 115 -7.51 -5.78 -0.80
C GLY A 115 -6.38 -6.70 -0.35
N SER A 116 -5.47 -7.13 -1.25
CA SER A 116 -4.31 -7.91 -0.84
C SER A 116 -3.44 -7.09 0.12
N ILE A 117 -3.03 -7.71 1.22
CA ILE A 117 -2.10 -7.14 2.19
C ILE A 117 -0.68 -7.63 1.87
N ARG A 118 0.30 -6.73 1.91
CA ARG A 118 1.72 -7.03 1.71
C ARG A 118 2.54 -6.45 2.85
N PRO A 119 3.59 -7.14 3.31
CA PRO A 119 4.55 -6.55 4.25
C PRO A 119 5.15 -5.28 3.66
N ASP A 120 5.45 -4.31 4.53
CA ASP A 120 6.28 -3.18 4.14
C ASP A 120 7.69 -3.65 3.75
N THR A 121 8.42 -2.82 3.00
CA THR A 121 9.75 -3.18 2.48
C THR A 121 10.89 -2.56 3.30
N LYS A 122 10.59 -1.59 4.15
CA LYS A 122 11.54 -0.84 4.97
C LYS A 122 11.59 -1.34 6.41
N GLY A 123 10.55 -2.03 6.87
CA GLY A 123 10.53 -2.60 8.21
C GLY A 123 9.19 -3.26 8.56
N CYS A 124 9.00 -3.52 9.85
CA CYS A 124 7.83 -4.24 10.37
C CYS A 124 6.71 -3.30 10.83
N GLU A 125 6.94 -1.99 10.89
CA GLU A 125 6.01 -1.04 11.52
C GLU A 125 4.83 -0.68 10.62
N ALA A 126 4.76 -1.25 9.41
CA ALA A 126 3.73 -0.94 8.45
C ALA A 126 3.43 -2.13 7.54
N PHE A 127 2.33 -1.98 6.80
CA PHE A 127 1.96 -2.87 5.71
C PHE A 127 1.37 -2.08 4.56
N TYR A 128 1.30 -2.70 3.39
CA TYR A 128 0.60 -2.18 2.23
C TYR A 128 -0.72 -2.91 2.03
N GLN A 129 -1.78 -2.16 1.73
CA GLN A 129 -3.01 -2.68 1.15
C GLN A 129 -3.08 -2.29 -0.32
N CYS A 130 -3.40 -3.26 -1.18
CA CYS A 130 -3.47 -3.02 -2.62
C CYS A 130 -4.84 -2.47 -3.01
N ALA A 131 -4.85 -1.23 -3.49
CA ALA A 131 -6.02 -0.54 -4.01
C ALA A 131 -5.93 -0.38 -5.53
N GLY A 132 -7.05 -0.05 -6.17
CA GLY A 132 -7.06 0.25 -7.61
C GLY A 132 -6.21 1.46 -7.97
N ALA A 133 -6.04 2.40 -7.02
CA ALA A 133 -5.20 3.58 -7.17
C ALA A 133 -3.70 3.33 -6.94
N GLY A 134 -3.30 2.17 -6.44
CA GLY A 134 -1.92 1.85 -6.09
C GLY A 134 -1.78 1.21 -4.71
N ALA A 135 -0.55 1.15 -4.21
CA ALA A 135 -0.26 0.61 -2.89
C ALA A 135 -0.51 1.67 -1.82
N ILE A 136 -1.32 1.36 -0.81
CA ILE A 136 -1.57 2.24 0.33
C ILE A 136 -0.81 1.70 1.54
N ARG A 137 0.10 2.48 2.08
CA ARG A 137 0.89 2.15 3.26
C ARG A 137 0.16 2.58 4.53
N PHE A 138 -0.04 1.63 5.44
CA PHE A 138 -0.63 1.83 6.75
C PHE A 138 0.38 1.50 7.84
N GLU A 139 0.50 2.38 8.83
CA GLU A 139 1.37 2.17 9.99
C GLU A 139 0.63 1.41 11.08
N CYS A 140 1.28 0.41 11.66
CA CYS A 140 0.78 -0.26 12.83
C CYS A 140 0.80 0.70 14.03
N PRO A 141 -0.17 0.58 14.98
CA PRO A 141 -0.15 1.35 16.21
C PRO A 141 1.16 1.21 16.98
N ALA A 142 1.48 2.22 17.79
CA ALA A 142 2.66 2.20 18.65
C ALA A 142 2.72 0.92 19.51
N GLY A 143 3.91 0.32 19.60
CA GLY A 143 4.13 -0.93 20.33
C GLY A 143 3.67 -2.20 19.59
N THR A 144 3.29 -2.08 18.31
CA THR A 144 2.93 -3.23 17.46
C THR A 144 3.74 -3.27 16.17
N ALA A 145 3.93 -4.47 15.64
CA ALA A 145 4.57 -4.77 14.37
C ALA A 145 3.63 -5.62 13.50
N PHE A 146 3.73 -5.44 12.19
CA PHE A 146 2.99 -6.23 11.23
C PHE A 146 3.49 -7.68 11.22
N ASP A 147 2.59 -8.59 11.54
CA ASP A 147 2.84 -10.02 11.45
C ASP A 147 2.60 -10.47 10.00
N SER A 148 3.67 -10.83 9.29
CA SER A 148 3.60 -11.19 7.86
C SER A 148 2.97 -12.56 7.61
N ASN A 149 2.84 -13.41 8.64
CA ASN A 149 2.20 -14.71 8.54
C ASN A 149 0.69 -14.61 8.73
N ARG A 150 0.25 -13.76 9.66
CA ARG A 150 -1.15 -13.57 10.04
C ARG A 150 -1.82 -12.37 9.35
N LEU A 151 -1.02 -11.49 8.76
CA LEU A 151 -1.44 -10.32 7.99
C LEU A 151 -2.21 -9.26 8.79
N TYR A 152 -1.82 -9.02 10.04
CA TYR A 152 -2.34 -7.92 10.87
C TYR A 152 -1.27 -7.35 11.82
N CYS A 153 -1.53 -6.18 12.38
CA CYS A 153 -0.66 -5.55 13.37
C CYS A 153 -0.78 -6.23 14.72
N GLU A 154 0.32 -6.81 15.19
CA GLU A 154 0.41 -7.57 16.43
C GLU A 154 1.42 -6.93 17.40
N VAL A 155 1.26 -7.15 18.70
CA VAL A 155 2.28 -6.74 19.69
C VAL A 155 3.67 -7.31 19.34
N THR A 156 4.69 -6.47 19.51
CA THR A 156 6.05 -6.72 18.97
C THR A 156 6.73 -7.97 19.53
N ASP A 157 6.33 -8.43 20.72
CA ASP A 157 6.88 -9.62 21.39
C ASP A 157 6.46 -10.94 20.76
N ILE A 158 5.32 -10.99 20.07
CA ILE A 158 4.79 -12.20 19.41
C ILE A 158 4.58 -12.05 17.90
N ALA A 159 4.81 -10.86 17.34
CA ALA A 159 4.70 -10.62 15.90
C ALA A 159 5.77 -11.40 15.11
N SER A 160 5.33 -12.25 14.18
CA SER A 160 6.22 -12.86 13.17
C SER A 160 6.50 -11.86 12.06
N CYS A 161 7.53 -11.03 12.23
CA CYS A 161 7.92 -10.09 11.20
C CYS A 161 8.88 -10.72 10.19
N SER A 162 8.44 -10.81 8.94
CA SER A 162 9.31 -10.94 7.77
C SER A 162 8.93 -9.86 6.78
N TYR A 163 9.79 -8.84 6.65
CA TYR A 163 9.69 -7.88 5.57
C TYR A 163 10.61 -8.33 4.43
N ALA A 164 10.14 -8.17 3.19
CA ALA A 164 10.99 -8.33 2.03
C ALA A 164 11.62 -6.95 1.77
N PRO A 165 12.88 -6.69 2.18
CA PRO A 165 13.57 -5.54 1.66
C PRO A 165 13.45 -5.56 0.14
N PRO A 166 13.31 -4.41 -0.55
CA PRO A 166 13.40 -4.38 -2.00
C PRO A 166 14.63 -5.21 -2.34
N PRO A 167 14.57 -6.14 -3.33
CA PRO A 167 15.73 -6.96 -3.66
C PRO A 167 16.90 -6.01 -3.71
N GLN A 168 17.87 -6.21 -2.81
CA GLN A 168 19.03 -5.35 -2.74
C GLN A 168 19.64 -5.47 -4.13
N GLN A 169 19.36 -4.49 -4.99
CA GLN A 169 20.22 -4.21 -6.10
C GLN A 169 21.54 -3.97 -5.41
N GLN A 170 22.42 -4.98 -5.52
CA GLN A 170 23.80 -4.87 -5.09
C GLN A 170 24.24 -3.46 -5.45
N GLN A 171 24.71 -2.74 -4.43
CA GLN A 171 25.12 -1.35 -4.54
C GLN A 171 25.85 -1.10 -5.86
N GLN A 172 25.16 -0.47 -6.79
CA GLN A 172 25.76 0.54 -7.63
C GLN A 172 25.13 1.85 -7.18
N GLN A 173 25.92 2.57 -6.40
CA GLN A 173 25.64 3.89 -5.87
C GLN A 173 25.33 4.90 -7.00
N PRO A 174 24.70 6.03 -6.62
CA PRO A 174 23.55 6.63 -7.28
C PRO A 174 23.96 7.45 -8.50
N GLN A 175 23.18 7.44 -9.58
CA GLN A 175 22.86 8.62 -10.39
C GLN A 175 21.57 8.38 -11.19
N HIS A 176 20.50 9.08 -10.86
CA HIS A 176 19.78 9.74 -11.95
C HIS A 176 20.44 11.11 -12.10
N PRO A 177 20.70 11.54 -13.34
CA PRO A 177 19.60 12.14 -14.05
C PRO A 177 19.41 11.52 -15.43
N SER A 178 18.15 11.30 -15.81
CA SER A 178 17.67 11.25 -17.19
C SER A 178 18.59 10.50 -18.15
N ASN A 179 18.39 9.19 -18.31
CA ASN A 179 19.12 8.44 -19.33
C ASN A 179 18.61 8.86 -20.73
N LEU A 180 19.06 10.02 -21.21
CA LEU A 180 18.77 10.61 -22.52
C LEU A 180 19.05 9.61 -23.64
N LEU A 181 20.03 8.72 -23.42
CA LEU A 181 20.41 7.64 -24.31
C LEU A 181 19.28 6.60 -24.48
N HIS A 182 18.48 6.35 -23.44
CA HIS A 182 17.31 5.45 -23.52
C HIS A 182 16.23 6.01 -24.45
N VAL A 183 16.01 7.34 -24.40
CA VAL A 183 15.05 8.03 -25.27
C VAL A 183 15.46 7.91 -26.75
N LEU A 184 16.76 7.87 -27.06
CA LEU A 184 17.26 7.73 -28.44
C LEU A 184 16.83 6.42 -29.11
N CYS A 185 16.68 5.33 -28.35
CA CYS A 185 16.35 4.00 -28.88
C CYS A 185 14.87 3.63 -28.74
N PHE A 186 14.03 4.49 -28.17
CA PHE A 186 12.59 4.24 -28.07
C PHE A 186 11.93 4.20 -29.46
N GLY A 187 11.29 3.07 -29.78
CA GLY A 187 10.65 2.81 -31.07
C GLY A 187 11.62 2.69 -32.26
N LYS A 188 12.92 2.47 -32.01
CA LYS A 188 13.95 2.34 -33.06
C LYS A 188 14.31 0.88 -33.31
N GLN A 189 14.60 0.58 -34.57
CA GLN A 189 15.00 -0.77 -34.99
C GLN A 189 16.38 -1.15 -34.44
N ILE A 190 16.61 -2.47 -34.34
CA ILE A 190 17.89 -3.05 -33.97
C ILE A 190 18.99 -2.61 -34.95
N GLY A 191 20.16 -2.28 -34.42
CA GLY A 191 21.33 -1.89 -35.22
C GLY A 191 21.44 -0.41 -35.56
N LEU A 192 20.41 0.41 -35.29
CA LEU A 192 20.50 1.86 -35.51
C LEU A 192 21.50 2.51 -34.55
N LYS A 193 22.38 3.38 -35.10
CA LYS A 193 23.46 4.03 -34.35
C LYS A 193 23.28 5.54 -34.20
N TYR A 194 23.53 6.05 -33.00
CA TYR A 194 23.45 7.49 -32.67
C TYR A 194 24.73 7.96 -31.95
N PRO A 195 25.17 9.21 -32.17
CA PRO A 195 26.29 9.77 -31.42
C PRO A 195 25.95 9.88 -29.92
N HIS A 196 26.94 9.71 -29.05
CA HIS A 196 26.75 9.95 -27.62
C HIS A 196 26.66 11.47 -27.35
N PRO A 197 25.68 11.96 -26.56
CA PRO A 197 25.41 13.39 -26.41
C PRO A 197 26.56 14.22 -25.81
N MET A 198 27.45 13.58 -25.04
CA MET A 198 28.52 14.26 -24.31
C MET A 198 29.93 13.74 -24.65
N ASN A 199 30.05 12.73 -25.52
CA ASN A 199 31.34 12.06 -25.76
C ASN A 199 31.48 11.60 -27.20
N CYS A 200 32.26 12.34 -27.99
CA CYS A 200 32.46 12.04 -29.41
C CYS A 200 33.19 10.71 -29.66
N SER A 201 33.93 10.18 -28.69
CA SER A 201 34.54 8.85 -28.79
C SER A 201 33.59 7.72 -28.45
N GLN A 202 32.30 8.01 -28.24
CA GLN A 202 31.28 7.03 -27.92
C GLN A 202 30.07 7.15 -28.85
N TYR A 203 29.39 6.03 -29.06
CA TYR A 203 28.13 5.98 -29.79
C TYR A 203 27.20 4.94 -29.18
N VAL A 204 25.92 5.08 -29.46
CA VAL A 204 24.88 4.14 -29.05
C VAL A 204 24.45 3.31 -30.24
N GLN A 205 24.22 2.02 -30.04
CA GLN A 205 23.51 1.15 -30.97
C GLN A 205 22.25 0.58 -30.30
N CYS A 206 21.11 0.67 -30.96
CA CYS A 206 19.85 0.16 -30.44
C CYS A 206 19.75 -1.36 -30.60
N ASP A 207 19.16 -2.03 -29.61
CA ASP A 207 18.95 -3.49 -29.61
C ASP A 207 17.55 -3.91 -30.12
N GLY A 208 16.69 -2.95 -30.45
CA GLY A 208 15.32 -3.18 -30.90
C GLY A 208 14.29 -3.41 -29.77
N ARG A 209 14.70 -3.41 -28.50
CA ARG A 209 13.82 -3.51 -27.32
C ARG A 209 13.79 -2.21 -26.51
N ASN A 210 13.84 -1.07 -27.21
CA ASN A 210 13.97 0.26 -26.63
C ASN A 210 15.23 0.46 -25.77
N LYS A 211 16.26 -0.37 -25.95
CA LYS A 211 17.49 -0.28 -25.17
C LYS A 211 18.67 0.17 -26.03
N ALA A 212 19.36 1.17 -25.48
CA ALA A 212 20.60 1.73 -26.00
C ALA A 212 21.78 0.93 -25.44
N ILE A 213 22.63 0.41 -26.33
CA ILE A 213 23.90 -0.20 -25.96
C ILE A 213 25.02 0.79 -26.32
N LEU A 214 25.82 1.17 -25.33
CA LEU A 214 26.93 2.10 -25.51
C LEU A 214 28.17 1.39 -26.05
N PHE A 215 28.84 2.00 -27.03
CA PHE A 215 30.07 1.53 -27.64
C PHE A 215 31.13 2.63 -27.62
N ASN A 216 32.39 2.22 -27.46
CA ASN A 216 33.56 3.11 -27.58
C ASN A 216 34.17 2.96 -28.97
N CYS A 217 34.48 4.08 -29.61
CA CYS A 217 35.30 4.09 -30.80
C CYS A 217 36.76 3.73 -30.47
N PRO A 218 37.52 3.12 -31.40
CA PRO A 218 38.95 2.89 -31.24
C PRO A 218 39.71 4.16 -30.83
N ARG A 219 40.85 4.01 -30.12
CA ARG A 219 41.65 5.15 -29.67
C ARG A 219 42.02 6.07 -30.83
N GLY A 220 41.86 7.38 -30.64
CA GLY A 220 42.12 8.41 -31.66
C GLY A 220 40.98 8.65 -32.65
N THR A 221 39.89 7.87 -32.57
CA THR A 221 38.72 8.00 -33.45
C THR A 221 37.48 8.51 -32.69
N ALA A 222 36.56 9.13 -33.43
CA ALA A 222 35.30 9.64 -32.93
C ALA A 222 34.16 9.24 -33.88
N PHE A 223 32.95 9.12 -33.34
CA PHE A 223 31.79 8.66 -34.08
C PHE A 223 31.27 9.75 -35.02
N ASP A 224 31.21 9.44 -36.30
CA ASP A 224 30.67 10.32 -37.32
C ASP A 224 29.13 10.21 -37.36
N ARG A 225 28.43 11.29 -37.01
CA ARG A 225 26.96 11.28 -36.95
C ARG A 225 26.29 11.10 -38.31
N VAL A 226 26.99 11.42 -39.41
CA VAL A 226 26.50 11.31 -40.79
C VAL A 226 26.78 9.91 -41.33
N ARG A 227 28.03 9.45 -41.21
CA ARG A 227 28.47 8.16 -41.76
C ARG A 227 28.11 6.96 -40.86
N LYS A 228 27.70 7.21 -39.62
CA LYS A 228 27.34 6.20 -38.60
C LYS A 228 28.46 5.20 -38.28
N VAL A 229 29.71 5.65 -38.40
CA VAL A 229 30.93 4.87 -38.16
C VAL A 229 31.96 5.71 -37.41
N CYS A 230 32.90 5.06 -36.72
CA CYS A 230 34.03 5.75 -36.13
C CYS A 230 35.03 6.16 -37.22
N GLY A 231 35.41 7.43 -37.25
CA GLY A 231 36.43 7.98 -38.14
C GLY A 231 37.49 8.75 -37.36
N PHE A 232 38.56 9.19 -38.02
CA PHE A 232 39.59 10.00 -37.36
C PHE A 232 38.99 11.28 -36.80
N SER A 233 39.28 11.55 -35.53
CA SER A 233 38.73 12.68 -34.76
C SER A 233 38.91 14.04 -35.44
N SER A 234 39.95 14.21 -36.26
CA SER A 234 40.22 15.40 -37.06
C SER A 234 39.31 15.61 -38.28
N SER A 235 38.48 14.62 -38.63
CA SER A 235 37.71 14.60 -39.90
C SER A 235 36.21 14.30 -39.74
N VAL A 236 35.72 14.13 -38.52
CA VAL A 236 34.33 13.73 -38.24
C VAL A 236 33.50 14.88 -37.66
N SER A 237 32.22 14.92 -38.04
CA SER A 237 31.23 15.77 -37.38
C SER A 237 30.55 14.97 -36.28
N CYS A 238 31.03 15.20 -35.06
CA CYS A 238 30.26 15.07 -33.84
C CYS A 238 29.46 16.39 -33.71
#